data_AF-A0AAW4Y163-F1
#
_entry.id   AF-A0AAW4Y163-F1
#
_cell.length_a   1.000
_cell.length_b   1.000
_cell.length_c   1.000
_cell.angle_alpha   90.00
_cell.angle_beta   90.00
_cell.angle_gamma   90.00
#
_symmetry.space_group_name_H-M   'P 1'
#
loop_
_entity.id
_entity.type
_entity.pdbx_description
1 polymer ?
#
loop_
_entity_poly.entity_id
_entity_poly.type
_entity_poly.pdbx_seq_one_letter_code
_entity_poly.pdbx_strand_id
1 'polypeptide(L)'
;MWEFFTTSLVFMLAPMFWSAIHVGAVTWDAFNHHIYLGRQAIEGSRLSYDYFATGSMSCQYPLGYAPLVWMLDNGWPGKYIFQVLAFLAALSAPASWLIMWSVVPGRTASAAMIRIAATALAMSGVLWWKLQGQTSNDALSMSLEIWAVALAMLCVEGQNEKKTRWQFIFCAVAGSLAGLGFVIKLSQFIGIAAVACIILFINGKWAYRFQLLSIFGLSALITFAIMGGAWAIASWDACGSPIYPFMVDYFRNLSMPWRM
;
A
#
# COMPACT_ATOMS: atom_id res chain seq x y z
N MET A 1 15.84 -21.35 -1.19
CA MET A 1 15.57 -20.64 0.08
C MET A 1 16.64 -19.62 0.42
N TRP A 2 17.95 -19.90 0.34
CA TRP A 2 18.99 -18.90 0.66
C TRP A 2 18.85 -17.64 -0.21
N GLU A 3 18.51 -17.83 -1.48
CA GLU A 3 18.35 -16.78 -2.48
C GLU A 3 17.20 -15.81 -2.14
N PHE A 4 16.15 -16.27 -1.45
CA PHE A 4 15.08 -15.40 -0.96
C PHE A 4 15.61 -14.47 0.11
N PHE A 5 16.31 -15.02 1.11
CA PHE A 5 16.85 -14.24 2.22
C PHE A 5 17.90 -13.25 1.74
N THR A 6 18.84 -13.68 0.89
CA THR A 6 19.90 -12.80 0.38
C THR A 6 19.33 -11.69 -0.49
N THR A 7 18.46 -12.00 -1.45
CA THR A 7 17.88 -10.99 -2.34
C THR A 7 17.02 -10.01 -1.56
N SER A 8 16.15 -10.50 -0.67
CA SER A 8 15.29 -9.64 0.15
C SER A 8 16.12 -8.74 1.06
N LEU A 9 17.13 -9.28 1.74
CA LEU A 9 17.99 -8.49 2.62
C LEU A 9 18.76 -7.41 1.85
N VAL A 10 19.35 -7.76 0.71
CA VAL A 10 20.10 -6.80 -0.13
C VAL A 10 19.18 -5.65 -0.57
N PHE A 11 18.00 -5.95 -1.11
CA PHE A 11 17.09 -4.92 -1.61
C PHE A 11 16.33 -4.17 -0.50
N MET A 12 16.25 -4.73 0.71
CA MET A 12 15.74 -4.00 1.89
C MET A 12 16.79 -3.04 2.47
N LEU A 13 18.07 -3.43 2.49
CA LEU A 13 19.15 -2.62 3.03
C LEU A 13 19.64 -1.56 2.05
N ALA A 14 19.61 -1.81 0.73
CA ALA A 14 20.13 -0.88 -0.26
C ALA A 14 19.46 0.51 -0.22
N PRO A 15 18.11 0.64 -0.13
CA PRO A 15 17.45 1.93 0.05
C PRO A 15 17.81 2.63 1.36
N MET A 16 17.99 1.88 2.45
CA MET A 16 18.41 2.46 3.73
C MET A 16 19.82 3.04 3.63
N PHE A 17 20.74 2.33 2.97
CA PHE A 17 22.10 2.79 2.74
C PHE A 17 22.13 4.00 1.80
N TRP A 18 21.34 3.96 0.73
CA TRP A 18 21.16 5.09 -0.18
C TRP A 18 20.66 6.35 0.55
N SER A 19 19.61 6.22 1.36
CA SER A 19 19.07 7.31 2.18
C SER A 19 20.06 7.81 3.24
N ALA A 20 20.99 6.96 3.70
CA ALA A 20 22.06 7.36 4.63
C ALA A 20 23.06 8.32 3.98
N ILE A 21 23.39 8.10 2.70
CA ILE A 21 24.37 8.88 1.95
C ILE A 21 23.75 10.16 1.40
N HIS A 22 22.58 10.03 0.77
CA HIS A 22 22.01 11.12 -0.01
C HIS A 22 21.11 12.06 0.78
N VAL A 23 20.76 11.73 2.04
CA VAL A 23 19.80 12.41 2.92
C VAL A 23 18.53 12.80 2.16
N GLY A 24 17.42 12.10 2.43
CA GLY A 24 16.16 12.39 1.74
C GLY A 24 15.77 13.88 1.77
N ALA A 25 15.05 14.30 0.74
CA ALA A 25 14.68 15.70 0.56
C ALA A 25 13.29 15.95 1.12
N VAL A 26 13.16 17.00 1.93
CA VAL A 26 11.85 17.55 2.28
C VAL A 26 11.33 18.30 1.06
N THR A 27 10.36 17.71 0.38
CA THR A 27 9.78 18.27 -0.84
C THR A 27 8.75 19.36 -0.52
N TRP A 28 8.30 20.07 -1.55
CA TRP A 28 7.16 20.99 -1.43
C TRP A 28 5.94 20.27 -0.81
N ASP A 29 5.66 19.03 -1.22
CA ASP A 29 4.57 18.20 -0.66
C ASP A 29 4.71 17.97 0.84
N ALA A 30 5.94 17.80 1.33
CA ALA A 30 6.18 17.57 2.74
C ALA A 30 5.77 18.76 3.60
N PHE A 31 6.14 19.97 3.16
CA PHE A 31 5.76 21.22 3.81
C PHE A 31 4.28 21.55 3.62
N ASN A 32 3.69 21.18 2.49
CA ASN A 32 2.33 21.56 2.17
C ASN A 32 1.29 20.61 2.74
N HIS A 33 1.52 19.29 2.80
CA HIS A 33 0.49 18.37 3.30
C HIS A 33 0.99 17.17 4.09
N HIS A 34 2.19 16.62 3.88
CA HIS A 34 2.58 15.39 4.59
C HIS A 34 2.65 15.58 6.11
N ILE A 35 3.26 16.68 6.57
CA ILE A 35 3.37 16.98 8.00
C ILE A 35 1.98 17.24 8.60
N TYR A 36 1.14 18.02 7.90
CA TYR A 36 -0.22 18.31 8.35
C TYR A 36 -1.08 17.05 8.44
N LEU A 37 -1.06 16.20 7.40
CA LEU A 37 -1.80 14.94 7.40
C LEU A 37 -1.29 14.00 8.50
N GLY A 38 0.03 13.87 8.68
CA GLY A 38 0.56 13.06 9.78
C GLY A 38 0.16 13.58 11.16
N ARG A 39 0.08 14.91 11.33
CA ARG A 39 -0.46 15.55 12.55
C ARG A 39 -1.94 15.19 12.77
N GLN A 40 -2.76 15.24 11.72
CA GLN A 40 -4.17 14.79 11.79
C GLN A 40 -4.31 13.31 12.17
N ALA A 41 -3.36 12.45 11.77
CA ALA A 41 -3.38 11.03 12.16
C ALA A 41 -3.17 10.84 13.67
N ILE A 42 -2.38 11.71 14.30
CA ILE A 42 -2.00 11.61 15.72
C ILE A 42 -3.03 12.30 16.62
N GLU A 43 -3.48 13.49 16.22
CA GLU A 43 -4.35 14.35 17.04
C GLU A 43 -5.85 14.18 16.74
N GLY A 44 -6.17 13.43 15.69
CA GLY A 44 -7.54 13.31 15.17
C GLY A 44 -7.82 14.32 14.06
N SER A 45 -9.02 14.22 13.49
CA SER A 45 -9.41 15.09 12.37
C SER A 45 -9.41 16.56 12.78
N ARG A 46 -8.68 17.37 12.01
CA ARG A 46 -8.55 18.82 12.22
C ARG A 46 -9.42 19.62 11.24
N LEU A 47 -10.15 18.92 10.38
CA LEU A 47 -10.90 19.49 9.26
C LEU A 47 -12.02 20.45 9.65
N SER A 48 -12.52 20.38 10.89
CA SER A 48 -13.60 21.26 11.38
C SER A 48 -13.12 22.63 11.85
N TYR A 49 -11.83 22.82 12.08
CA TYR A 49 -11.27 24.08 12.57
C TYR A 49 -10.10 24.60 11.72
N ASP A 50 -9.33 23.73 11.07
CA ASP A 50 -8.27 24.12 10.14
C ASP A 50 -8.86 24.23 8.72
N TYR A 51 -9.36 25.41 8.37
CA TYR A 51 -10.01 25.66 7.07
C TYR A 51 -8.99 25.62 5.92
N PHE A 52 -9.03 24.56 5.11
CA PHE A 52 -8.17 24.37 3.93
C PHE A 52 -6.66 24.59 4.18
N ALA A 53 -6.16 24.16 5.36
CA ALA A 53 -4.76 24.33 5.73
C ALA A 53 -3.77 23.84 4.65
N THR A 54 -4.18 22.85 3.84
CA THR A 54 -3.38 22.28 2.76
C THR A 54 -4.15 22.18 1.44
N GLY A 55 -5.13 23.07 1.24
CA GLY A 55 -6.04 23.04 0.10
C GLY A 55 -6.83 21.72 0.04
N SER A 56 -7.05 21.21 -1.18
CA SER A 56 -7.74 19.91 -1.38
C SER A 56 -7.02 18.77 -0.66
N MET A 57 -5.71 18.83 -0.47
CA MET A 57 -4.95 17.71 0.11
C MET A 57 -5.26 17.48 1.60
N SER A 58 -5.97 18.40 2.27
CA SER A 58 -6.34 18.27 3.69
C SER A 58 -7.22 17.05 3.95
N CYS A 59 -8.02 16.63 2.97
CA CYS A 59 -8.99 15.54 3.12
C CYS A 59 -8.44 14.16 2.71
N GLN A 60 -7.15 14.07 2.35
CA GLN A 60 -6.51 12.78 2.10
C GLN A 60 -6.40 11.97 3.39
N TYR A 61 -6.39 10.65 3.26
CA TYR A 61 -6.28 9.78 4.43
C TYR A 61 -4.93 9.96 5.15
N PRO A 62 -4.93 10.27 6.46
CA PRO A 62 -3.75 10.81 7.12
C PRO A 62 -2.75 9.74 7.60
N LEU A 63 -3.19 8.51 7.86
CA LEU A 63 -2.40 7.51 8.60
C LEU A 63 -1.08 7.14 7.92
N GLY A 64 -1.01 7.21 6.59
CA GLY A 64 0.22 6.93 5.84
C GLY A 64 1.39 7.87 6.20
N TYR A 65 1.10 9.04 6.78
CA TYR A 65 2.08 10.05 7.20
C TYR A 65 2.34 10.04 8.71
N ALA A 66 1.62 9.23 9.50
CA ALA A 66 1.79 9.16 10.94
C ALA A 66 3.23 8.80 11.38
N PRO A 67 3.92 7.82 10.74
CA PRO A 67 5.29 7.47 11.14
C PRO A 67 6.26 8.64 11.01
N LEU A 68 6.12 9.47 9.96
CA LEU A 68 6.94 10.65 9.76
C LEU A 68 6.81 11.63 10.92
N VAL A 69 5.57 12.01 11.25
CA VAL A 69 5.33 13.03 12.28
C VAL A 69 5.67 12.52 13.67
N TRP A 70 5.38 11.25 13.96
CA TRP A 70 5.79 10.62 15.21
C TRP A 70 7.32 10.68 15.41
N MET A 71 8.11 10.37 14.38
CA MET A 71 9.57 10.45 14.47
C MET A 71 10.06 11.91 14.63
N LEU A 72 9.44 12.86 13.91
CA LEU A 72 9.77 14.29 14.04
C LEU A 72 9.51 14.80 15.47
N ASP A 73 8.36 14.44 16.06
CA ASP A 73 7.99 14.85 17.42
C ASP A 73 8.92 14.26 18.49
N ASN A 74 9.47 13.07 18.23
CA ASN A 74 10.46 12.43 19.08
C ASN A 74 11.91 12.91 18.78
N GLY A 75 12.07 13.96 17.98
CA GLY A 75 13.38 14.59 17.71
C GLY A 75 14.34 13.72 16.90
N TRP A 76 13.83 12.77 16.11
CA TRP A 76 14.68 11.90 15.30
C TRP A 76 15.46 12.72 14.25
N PRO A 77 16.77 12.50 14.10
CA PRO A 77 17.52 13.11 13.01
C PRO A 77 16.95 12.69 11.65
N GLY A 78 16.85 13.64 10.72
CA GLY A 78 16.23 13.43 9.39
C GLY A 78 16.79 12.21 8.65
N LYS A 79 18.09 11.92 8.75
CA LYS A 79 18.69 10.73 8.12
C LYS A 79 18.01 9.43 8.57
N TYR A 80 17.69 9.30 9.86
CA TYR A 80 17.08 8.09 10.41
C TYR A 80 15.61 7.98 10.01
N ILE A 81 14.92 9.13 9.93
CA ILE A 81 13.54 9.19 9.41
C ILE A 81 13.50 8.63 7.98
N PHE A 82 14.34 9.14 7.09
CA PHE A 82 14.36 8.66 5.70
C PHE A 82 14.83 7.20 5.58
N GLN A 83 15.69 6.71 6.47
CA GLN A 83 16.05 5.29 6.52
C GLN A 83 14.86 4.41 6.90
N VAL A 84 14.06 4.81 7.89
CA VAL A 84 12.85 4.08 8.29
C VAL A 84 11.81 4.09 7.17
N LEU A 85 11.55 5.26 6.57
CA LEU A 85 10.60 5.36 5.46
C LEU A 85 11.06 4.52 4.24
N ALA A 86 12.35 4.57 3.90
CA ALA A 86 12.92 3.75 2.85
C ALA A 86 12.85 2.26 3.17
N PHE A 87 13.06 1.86 4.43
CA PHE A 87 12.89 0.47 4.85
C PHE A 87 11.46 -0.02 4.67
N LEU A 88 10.46 0.77 5.10
CA LEU A 88 9.04 0.43 4.94
C LEU A 88 8.66 0.26 3.48
N ALA A 89 9.15 1.15 2.61
CA ALA A 89 9.02 1.01 1.17
C ALA A 89 9.72 -0.26 0.64
N ALA A 90 10.93 -0.54 1.10
CA ALA A 90 11.72 -1.68 0.64
C ALA A 90 11.16 -3.05 1.05
N LEU A 91 10.15 -3.09 1.94
CA LEU A 91 9.37 -4.30 2.21
C LEU A 91 8.69 -4.86 0.95
N SER A 92 8.60 -4.10 -0.16
CA SER A 92 8.14 -4.63 -1.45
C SER A 92 9.09 -5.64 -2.10
N ALA A 93 10.38 -5.64 -1.73
CA ALA A 93 11.38 -6.53 -2.32
C ALA A 93 11.10 -8.03 -2.10
N PRO A 94 10.88 -8.52 -0.85
CA PRO A 94 10.50 -9.92 -0.63
C PRO A 94 9.20 -10.31 -1.34
N ALA A 95 8.22 -9.40 -1.41
CA ALA A 95 6.98 -9.65 -2.15
C ALA A 95 7.23 -9.81 -3.66
N SER A 96 8.08 -8.96 -4.24
CA SER A 96 8.49 -9.05 -5.65
C SER A 96 9.18 -10.38 -5.95
N TRP A 97 10.04 -10.85 -5.03
CA TRP A 97 10.63 -12.18 -5.12
C TRP A 97 9.57 -13.29 -5.13
N LEU A 98 8.59 -13.23 -4.22
CA LEU A 98 7.54 -14.25 -4.11
C LEU A 98 6.65 -14.31 -5.35
N ILE A 99 6.37 -13.16 -5.98
CA ILE A 99 5.72 -13.11 -7.29
C ILE A 99 6.55 -13.89 -8.31
N MET A 100 7.86 -13.62 -8.39
CA MET A 100 8.75 -14.30 -9.32
C MET A 100 8.94 -15.79 -9.01
N TRP A 101 8.86 -16.19 -7.74
CA TRP A 101 8.82 -17.59 -7.34
C TRP A 101 7.61 -18.32 -7.92
N SER A 102 6.46 -17.67 -7.91
CA SER A 102 5.21 -18.23 -8.44
C SER A 102 5.23 -18.37 -9.97
N VAL A 103 5.96 -17.48 -10.67
CA VAL A 103 6.10 -17.49 -12.14
C VAL A 103 7.19 -18.46 -12.61
N VAL A 104 8.33 -18.51 -11.92
CA VAL A 104 9.47 -19.38 -12.24
C VAL A 104 9.70 -20.34 -11.08
N PRO A 105 8.84 -21.36 -10.91
CA PRO A 105 8.99 -22.34 -9.85
C PRO A 105 10.20 -23.23 -10.14
N GLY A 106 10.98 -23.59 -9.11
CA GLY A 106 12.09 -24.53 -9.25
C GLY A 106 13.33 -24.13 -8.47
N ARG A 107 14.15 -25.13 -8.15
CA ARG A 107 15.35 -24.99 -7.31
C ARG A 107 16.67 -25.02 -8.10
N THR A 108 16.61 -24.93 -9.43
CA THR A 108 17.81 -24.88 -10.26
C THR A 108 18.51 -23.53 -10.13
N ALA A 109 19.82 -23.50 -10.40
CA ALA A 109 20.61 -22.26 -10.38
C ALA A 109 20.08 -21.25 -11.43
N SER A 110 19.67 -21.71 -12.61
CA SER A 110 19.08 -20.87 -13.65
C SER A 110 17.78 -20.21 -13.20
N ALA A 111 16.89 -20.96 -12.56
CA ALA A 111 15.63 -20.42 -12.02
C ALA A 111 15.91 -19.39 -10.91
N ALA A 112 16.88 -19.65 -10.04
CA ALA A 112 17.30 -18.69 -9.02
C ALA A 112 17.83 -17.39 -9.64
N MET A 113 18.70 -17.48 -10.65
CA MET A 113 19.23 -16.30 -11.36
C MET A 113 18.13 -15.46 -12.01
N ILE A 114 17.15 -16.11 -12.66
CA ILE A 114 16.02 -15.39 -13.27
C ILE A 114 15.21 -14.63 -12.22
N ARG A 115 14.94 -15.25 -11.06
CA ARG A 115 14.21 -14.58 -9.97
C ARG A 115 15.00 -13.43 -9.35
N ILE A 116 16.32 -13.59 -9.17
CA ILE A 116 17.21 -12.51 -8.69
C ILE A 116 17.19 -11.35 -9.69
N ALA A 117 17.40 -11.63 -10.98
CA ALA A 117 17.44 -10.62 -12.03
C ALA A 117 16.10 -9.89 -12.18
N ALA A 118 14.98 -10.61 -12.15
CA ALA A 118 13.65 -10.02 -12.23
C ALA A 118 13.31 -9.17 -11.01
N THR A 119 13.67 -9.62 -9.79
CA THR A 119 13.50 -8.82 -8.57
C THR A 119 14.35 -7.56 -8.62
N ALA A 120 15.61 -7.69 -9.07
CA ALA A 120 16.50 -6.54 -9.26
C ALA A 120 15.94 -5.53 -10.27
N LEU A 121 15.40 -6.02 -11.39
CA LEU A 121 14.78 -5.18 -12.42
C LEU A 121 13.51 -4.49 -11.89
N ALA A 122 12.68 -5.19 -11.12
CA ALA A 122 11.50 -4.60 -10.49
C ALA A 122 11.88 -3.45 -9.53
N MET A 123 12.97 -3.61 -8.78
CA MET A 123 13.46 -2.60 -7.82
C MET A 123 14.42 -1.57 -8.44
N SER A 124 14.78 -1.68 -9.73
CA SER A 124 15.71 -0.73 -10.38
C SER A 124 15.02 0.48 -11.01
N GLY A 125 13.69 0.58 -10.91
CA GLY A 125 12.93 1.69 -11.50
C GLY A 125 13.36 3.04 -10.93
N VAL A 126 13.63 4.02 -11.81
CA VAL A 126 14.06 5.37 -11.41
C VAL A 126 13.04 6.02 -10.46
N LEU A 127 11.75 5.83 -10.73
CA LEU A 127 10.69 6.36 -9.88
C LEU A 127 10.70 5.70 -8.49
N TRP A 128 10.96 4.39 -8.41
CA TRP A 128 11.03 3.68 -7.14
C TRP A 128 12.15 4.24 -6.26
N TRP A 129 13.34 4.46 -6.83
CA TRP A 129 14.48 5.07 -6.13
C TRP A 129 14.23 6.53 -5.74
N LYS A 130 13.54 7.30 -6.60
CA LYS A 130 13.16 8.68 -6.28
C LYS A 130 12.25 8.74 -5.04
N LEU A 131 11.31 7.80 -4.91
CA LEU A 131 10.38 7.75 -3.78
C LEU A 131 11.08 7.42 -2.44
N GLN A 132 12.21 6.69 -2.44
CA GLN A 132 12.95 6.35 -1.22
C GLN A 132 13.50 7.57 -0.47
N GLY A 133 13.77 8.66 -1.21
CA GLY A 133 14.24 9.92 -0.66
C GLY A 133 13.14 10.93 -0.34
N GLN A 134 11.87 10.50 -0.33
CA GLN A 134 10.72 11.38 -0.13
C GLN A 134 9.90 10.95 1.08
N THR A 135 9.07 11.86 1.58
CA THR A 135 8.12 11.62 2.67
C THR A 135 6.73 11.20 2.18
N SER A 136 6.61 10.85 0.89
CA SER A 136 5.35 10.40 0.27
C SER A 136 4.91 9.04 0.82
N ASN A 137 3.59 8.85 0.96
CA ASN A 137 2.99 7.57 1.29
C ASN A 137 2.84 6.64 0.06
N ASP A 138 3.27 7.07 -1.13
CA ASP A 138 3.17 6.29 -2.38
C ASP A 138 3.93 4.97 -2.27
N ALA A 139 5.18 5.02 -1.79
CA ALA A 139 5.99 3.81 -1.70
C ALA A 139 5.47 2.84 -0.63
N LEU A 140 5.01 3.36 0.52
CA LEU A 140 4.39 2.56 1.57
C LEU A 140 3.13 1.85 1.06
N SER A 141 2.22 2.60 0.43
CA SER A 141 0.96 2.05 -0.10
C SER A 141 1.21 1.02 -1.21
N MET A 142 2.16 1.30 -2.11
CA MET A 142 2.59 0.36 -3.16
C MET A 142 3.15 -0.94 -2.57
N SER A 143 3.92 -0.87 -1.49
CA SER A 143 4.47 -2.09 -0.86
C SER A 143 3.37 -3.02 -0.34
N LEU A 144 2.29 -2.47 0.21
CA LEU A 144 1.12 -3.26 0.62
C LEU A 144 0.46 -3.95 -0.57
N GLU A 145 0.30 -3.25 -1.70
CA GLU A 145 -0.27 -3.83 -2.92
C GLU A 145 0.59 -4.93 -3.53
N ILE A 146 1.91 -4.76 -3.58
CA ILE A 146 2.81 -5.79 -4.11
C ILE A 146 2.74 -7.04 -3.22
N TRP A 147 2.61 -6.87 -1.90
CA TRP A 147 2.34 -8.01 -0.99
C TRP A 147 0.97 -8.64 -1.25
N ALA A 148 -0.08 -7.86 -1.51
CA ALA A 148 -1.39 -8.39 -1.87
C ALA A 148 -1.31 -9.26 -3.14
N VAL A 149 -0.59 -8.80 -4.16
CA VAL A 149 -0.33 -9.57 -5.39
C VAL A 149 0.47 -10.84 -5.11
N ALA A 150 1.54 -10.75 -4.33
CA ALA A 150 2.35 -11.90 -3.95
C ALA A 150 1.54 -12.98 -3.22
N LEU A 151 0.71 -12.58 -2.25
CA LEU A 151 -0.15 -13.49 -1.50
C LEU A 151 -1.28 -14.05 -2.36
N ALA A 152 -1.82 -13.27 -3.30
CA ALA A 152 -2.79 -13.77 -4.27
C ALA A 152 -2.18 -14.85 -5.18
N MET A 153 -0.93 -14.68 -5.64
CA MET A 153 -0.20 -15.70 -6.39
C MET A 153 -0.04 -16.99 -5.56
N LEU A 154 0.37 -16.89 -4.30
CA LEU A 154 0.51 -18.05 -3.40
C LEU A 154 -0.84 -18.70 -3.05
N CYS A 155 -1.92 -17.93 -2.98
CA CYS A 155 -3.28 -18.46 -2.77
C CYS A 155 -3.72 -19.37 -3.93
N VAL A 156 -3.26 -19.07 -5.14
CA VAL A 156 -3.69 -19.78 -6.35
C VAL A 156 -2.70 -20.85 -6.82
N GLU A 157 -1.49 -20.87 -6.23
CA GLU A 157 -0.48 -21.90 -6.44
C GLU A 157 -0.97 -23.26 -5.90
N GLY A 158 -0.69 -24.35 -6.64
CA GLY A 158 -0.92 -25.71 -6.17
C GLY A 158 -2.38 -26.19 -6.23
N GLN A 159 -3.10 -25.92 -7.33
CA GLN A 159 -4.47 -26.39 -7.63
C GLN A 159 -4.68 -27.93 -7.69
N ASN A 160 -3.81 -28.73 -7.07
CA ASN A 160 -4.03 -30.16 -6.86
C ASN A 160 -5.13 -30.36 -5.80
N GLU A 161 -6.39 -30.34 -6.26
CA GLU A 161 -7.68 -30.81 -5.71
C GLU A 161 -8.06 -30.56 -4.23
N LYS A 162 -7.12 -30.45 -3.29
CA LYS A 162 -7.37 -30.20 -1.87
C LYS A 162 -7.28 -28.71 -1.57
N LYS A 163 -8.46 -28.10 -1.42
CA LYS A 163 -8.61 -26.77 -0.81
C LYS A 163 -7.86 -26.75 0.51
N THR A 164 -6.79 -25.96 0.59
CA THR A 164 -6.01 -25.84 1.81
C THR A 164 -6.43 -24.58 2.55
N ARG A 165 -6.64 -24.66 3.87
CA ARG A 165 -7.01 -23.50 4.72
C ARG A 165 -6.11 -22.27 4.49
N TRP A 166 -4.84 -22.50 4.15
CA TRP A 166 -3.84 -21.48 3.86
C TRP A 166 -4.14 -20.65 2.62
N GLN A 167 -4.79 -21.23 1.60
CA GLN A 167 -5.20 -20.49 0.40
C GLN A 167 -6.20 -19.40 0.78
N PHE A 168 -7.20 -19.74 1.58
CA PHE A 168 -8.18 -18.77 2.07
C PHE A 168 -7.56 -17.71 3.00
N ILE A 169 -6.61 -18.10 3.84
CA ILE A 169 -5.88 -17.15 4.71
C ILE A 169 -5.07 -16.17 3.84
N PHE A 170 -4.28 -16.66 2.88
CA PHE A 170 -3.53 -15.79 1.98
C PHE A 170 -4.43 -14.87 1.16
N CYS A 171 -5.57 -15.36 0.70
CA CYS A 171 -6.59 -14.57 0.01
C CYS A 171 -7.16 -13.45 0.89
N ALA A 172 -7.51 -13.76 2.14
CA ALA A 172 -8.04 -12.79 3.09
C ALA A 172 -6.99 -11.74 3.49
N VAL A 173 -5.74 -12.16 3.71
CA VAL A 173 -4.63 -11.24 4.01
C VAL A 173 -4.33 -10.37 2.79
N ALA A 174 -4.33 -10.93 1.57
CA ALA A 174 -4.18 -10.15 0.34
C ALA A 174 -5.27 -9.09 0.21
N GLY A 175 -6.53 -9.44 0.46
CA GLY A 175 -7.65 -8.50 0.49
C GLY A 175 -7.45 -7.39 1.52
N SER A 176 -7.03 -7.76 2.73
CA SER A 176 -6.79 -6.79 3.81
C SER A 176 -5.66 -5.81 3.46
N LEU A 177 -4.55 -6.29 2.89
CA LEU A 177 -3.43 -5.45 2.48
C LEU A 177 -3.80 -4.52 1.32
N ALA A 178 -4.54 -5.02 0.32
CA ALA A 178 -5.01 -4.21 -0.80
C ALA A 178 -6.05 -3.16 -0.33
N GLY A 179 -6.93 -3.52 0.59
CA GLY A 179 -7.85 -2.57 1.23
C GLY A 179 -7.10 -1.48 1.98
N LEU A 180 -6.07 -1.83 2.74
CA LEU A 180 -5.24 -0.85 3.46
C LEU A 180 -4.43 0.04 2.51
N GLY A 181 -3.82 -0.53 1.47
CA GLY A 181 -3.11 0.21 0.42
C GLY A 181 -4.01 1.23 -0.27
N PHE A 182 -5.23 0.81 -0.64
CA PHE A 182 -6.26 1.66 -1.23
C PHE A 182 -6.74 2.78 -0.30
N VAL A 183 -6.93 2.51 0.99
CA VAL A 183 -7.28 3.56 1.98
C VAL A 183 -6.16 4.60 2.08
N ILE A 184 -4.90 4.16 2.17
CA ILE A 184 -3.75 5.08 2.25
C ILE A 184 -3.63 5.90 0.97
N LYS A 185 -3.84 5.28 -0.18
CA LYS A 185 -3.75 5.95 -1.48
C LYS A 185 -4.70 5.31 -2.49
N LEU A 186 -5.72 6.07 -2.88
CA LEU A 186 -6.80 5.60 -3.76
C LEU A 186 -6.31 5.12 -5.14
N SER A 187 -5.22 5.68 -5.65
CA SER A 187 -4.60 5.24 -6.91
C SER A 187 -4.12 3.78 -6.87
N GLN A 188 -4.02 3.17 -5.69
CA GLN A 188 -3.71 1.76 -5.50
C GLN A 188 -4.86 0.81 -5.86
N PHE A 189 -6.02 1.32 -6.31
CA PHE A 189 -7.07 0.47 -6.89
C PHE A 189 -6.56 -0.45 -8.01
N ILE A 190 -5.46 -0.06 -8.67
CA ILE A 190 -4.78 -0.87 -9.70
C ILE A 190 -4.30 -2.20 -9.12
N GLY A 191 -3.81 -2.23 -7.88
CA GLY A 191 -3.39 -3.45 -7.19
C GLY A 191 -4.58 -4.37 -6.90
N ILE A 192 -5.71 -3.81 -6.42
CA ILE A 192 -6.97 -4.53 -6.25
C ILE A 192 -7.42 -5.17 -7.58
N ALA A 193 -7.40 -4.40 -8.67
CA ALA A 193 -7.78 -4.89 -9.99
C ALA A 193 -6.85 -6.01 -10.47
N ALA A 194 -5.54 -5.87 -10.25
CA ALA A 194 -4.56 -6.90 -10.58
C ALA A 194 -4.82 -8.21 -9.83
N VAL A 195 -5.07 -8.16 -8.52
CA VAL A 195 -5.41 -9.34 -7.71
C VAL A 195 -6.73 -9.97 -8.15
N ALA A 196 -7.75 -9.17 -8.43
CA ALA A 196 -9.02 -9.66 -8.94
C ALA A 196 -8.83 -10.40 -10.28
N CYS A 197 -8.05 -9.83 -11.21
CA CYS A 197 -7.70 -10.47 -12.48
C CYS A 197 -6.96 -11.79 -12.25
N ILE A 198 -5.96 -11.80 -11.36
CA ILE A 198 -5.23 -13.02 -10.98
C ILE A 198 -6.22 -14.12 -10.59
N ILE A 199 -7.12 -13.86 -9.65
CA ILE A 199 -8.09 -14.85 -9.14
C ILE A 199 -9.12 -15.25 -10.21
N LEU A 200 -9.57 -14.30 -11.04
CA LEU A 200 -10.55 -14.55 -12.11
C LEU A 200 -10.01 -15.50 -13.18
N PHE A 201 -8.73 -15.36 -13.54
CA PHE A 201 -8.12 -16.08 -14.65
C PHE A 201 -7.35 -17.34 -14.25
N ILE A 202 -7.41 -17.75 -12.98
CA ILE A 202 -6.84 -19.04 -12.58
C ILE A 202 -7.57 -20.21 -13.24
N ASN A 203 -6.84 -21.29 -13.51
CA ASN A 203 -7.47 -22.56 -13.89
C ASN A 203 -8.33 -23.10 -12.74
N GLY A 204 -9.38 -23.87 -13.05
CA GLY A 204 -10.27 -24.47 -12.04
C GLY A 204 -11.72 -23.99 -12.08
N LYS A 205 -12.56 -24.54 -11.20
CA LYS A 205 -14.02 -24.36 -11.18
C LYS A 205 -14.41 -22.92 -10.84
N TRP A 206 -15.36 -22.34 -11.57
CA TRP A 206 -15.89 -20.99 -11.32
C TRP A 206 -16.34 -20.75 -9.86
N ALA A 207 -16.99 -21.75 -9.23
CA ALA A 207 -17.40 -21.65 -7.84
C ALA A 207 -16.23 -21.37 -6.87
N TYR A 208 -15.04 -21.95 -7.15
CA TYR A 208 -13.85 -21.68 -6.34
C TYR A 208 -13.30 -20.27 -6.58
N ARG A 209 -13.32 -19.80 -7.83
CA ARG A 209 -12.91 -18.42 -8.18
C ARG A 209 -13.79 -17.40 -7.48
N PHE A 210 -15.11 -17.58 -7.54
CA PHE A 210 -16.05 -16.70 -6.83
C PHE A 210 -15.88 -16.75 -5.32
N GLN A 211 -15.60 -17.93 -4.75
CA GLN A 211 -15.30 -18.04 -3.32
C GLN A 211 -14.06 -17.22 -2.94
N LEU A 212 -12.96 -17.32 -3.70
CA LEU A 212 -11.76 -16.52 -3.47
C LEU A 212 -11.99 -15.02 -3.68
N LEU A 213 -12.67 -14.62 -4.76
CA LEU A 213 -13.02 -13.21 -5.01
C LEU A 213 -13.88 -12.64 -3.88
N SER A 214 -14.82 -13.44 -3.35
CA SER A 214 -15.67 -13.02 -2.24
C SER A 214 -14.85 -12.81 -0.98
N ILE A 215 -13.93 -13.73 -0.66
CA ILE A 215 -13.05 -13.61 0.51
C ILE A 215 -12.13 -12.40 0.36
N PHE A 216 -11.44 -12.28 -0.77
CA PHE A 216 -10.59 -11.13 -1.09
C PHE A 216 -11.36 -9.80 -0.98
N GLY A 217 -12.50 -9.71 -1.67
CA GLY A 217 -13.32 -8.50 -1.71
C GLY A 217 -13.91 -8.14 -0.35
N LEU A 218 -14.45 -9.10 0.40
CA LEU A 218 -14.97 -8.86 1.75
C LEU A 218 -13.86 -8.42 2.70
N SER A 219 -12.68 -9.06 2.68
CA SER A 219 -11.54 -8.63 3.50
C SER A 219 -11.09 -7.22 3.14
N ALA A 220 -10.98 -6.87 1.86
CA ALA A 220 -10.63 -5.52 1.42
C ALA A 220 -11.66 -4.48 1.87
N LEU A 221 -12.96 -4.78 1.72
CA LEU A 221 -14.04 -3.90 2.16
C LEU A 221 -14.08 -3.71 3.68
N ILE A 222 -13.88 -4.78 4.45
CA ILE A 222 -13.82 -4.71 5.91
C ILE A 222 -12.63 -3.85 6.35
N THR A 223 -11.44 -4.06 5.78
CA THR A 223 -10.28 -3.22 6.09
C THR A 223 -10.51 -1.77 5.68
N PHE A 224 -11.11 -1.51 4.52
CA PHE A 224 -11.47 -0.16 4.10
C PHE A 224 -12.43 0.50 5.10
N ALA A 225 -13.48 -0.20 5.52
CA ALA A 225 -14.47 0.33 6.46
C ALA A 225 -13.87 0.59 7.85
N ILE A 226 -13.06 -0.33 8.38
CA ILE A 226 -12.46 -0.20 9.72
C ILE A 226 -11.41 0.91 9.72
N MET A 227 -10.51 0.91 8.74
CA MET A 227 -9.37 1.83 8.73
C MET A 227 -9.75 3.21 8.20
N GLY A 228 -10.55 3.26 7.12
CA GLY A 228 -10.91 4.48 6.42
C GLY A 228 -12.26 5.06 6.78
N GLY A 229 -13.19 4.29 7.37
CA GLY A 229 -14.59 4.70 7.53
C GLY A 229 -14.78 5.95 8.38
N ALA A 230 -14.12 6.03 9.54
CA ALA A 230 -14.20 7.21 10.40
C ALA A 230 -13.66 8.47 9.71
N TRP A 231 -12.56 8.33 8.97
CA TRP A 231 -11.99 9.44 8.19
C TRP A 231 -12.87 9.84 7.01
N ALA A 232 -13.47 8.88 6.32
CA ALA A 232 -14.40 9.10 5.23
C ALA A 232 -15.61 9.93 5.68
N ILE A 233 -16.14 9.68 6.88
CA ILE A 233 -17.22 10.49 7.47
C ILE A 233 -16.74 11.92 7.75
N ALA A 234 -15.60 12.08 8.43
CA ALA A 234 -15.05 13.42 8.73
C ALA A 234 -14.75 14.22 7.45
N SER A 235 -14.23 13.55 6.42
CA SER A 235 -13.95 14.15 5.12
C SER A 235 -15.23 14.46 4.36
N TRP A 236 -16.27 13.64 4.48
CA TRP A 236 -17.59 13.94 3.93
C TRP A 236 -18.17 15.21 4.55
N ASP A 237 -18.12 15.33 5.87
CA ASP A 237 -18.66 16.47 6.61
C ASP A 237 -17.92 17.78 6.27
N ALA A 238 -16.59 17.74 6.15
CA ALA A 238 -15.78 18.95 5.93
C ALA A 238 -15.52 19.27 4.45
N CYS A 239 -15.39 18.26 3.60
CA CYS A 239 -14.96 18.40 2.20
C CYS A 239 -16.02 17.99 1.18
N GLY A 240 -17.19 17.53 1.64
CA GLY A 240 -18.34 17.13 0.82
C GLY A 240 -18.13 15.85 0.03
N SER A 241 -17.13 15.03 0.37
CA SER A 241 -16.83 13.76 -0.27
C SER A 241 -15.94 12.90 0.61
N PRO A 242 -16.09 11.57 0.61
CA PRO A 242 -15.36 10.69 1.52
C PRO A 242 -13.97 10.30 0.97
N ILE A 243 -13.72 10.58 -0.31
CA ILE A 243 -12.65 9.98 -1.11
C ILE A 243 -11.87 11.06 -1.86
N TYR A 244 -12.58 12.01 -2.48
CA TYR A 244 -11.95 13.12 -3.21
C TYR A 244 -12.53 14.47 -2.80
N PRO A 245 -11.72 15.38 -2.26
CA PRO A 245 -12.16 16.74 -1.95
C PRO A 245 -12.78 17.39 -3.20
N PHE A 246 -13.83 18.16 -3.00
CA PHE A 246 -14.45 18.99 -4.06
C PHE A 246 -15.13 18.23 -5.20
N MET A 247 -15.39 16.92 -5.06
CA MET A 247 -16.34 16.21 -5.94
C MET A 247 -17.81 16.44 -5.51
N VAL A 248 -18.10 17.54 -4.82
CA VAL A 248 -19.42 17.87 -4.26
C VAL A 248 -20.51 17.78 -5.31
N ASP A 249 -20.23 18.22 -6.54
CA ASP A 249 -21.22 18.18 -7.62
C ASP A 249 -21.61 16.76 -8.04
N TYR A 250 -20.70 15.79 -7.93
CA TYR A 250 -21.00 14.38 -8.20
C TYR A 250 -21.77 13.72 -7.05
N PHE A 251 -21.56 14.20 -5.81
CA PHE A 251 -22.21 13.67 -4.60
C PHE A 251 -23.44 14.47 -4.15
N ARG A 252 -23.80 15.54 -4.87
CA ARG A 252 -24.91 16.46 -4.54
C ARG A 252 -26.28 15.78 -4.46
N ASN A 253 -26.46 14.68 -5.19
CA ASN A 253 -27.69 13.88 -5.14
C ASN A 253 -27.69 12.85 -4.00
N LEU A 254 -26.55 12.66 -3.33
CA LEU A 254 -26.36 11.76 -2.19
C LEU A 254 -26.21 12.53 -0.87
N SER A 255 -26.01 13.86 -0.92
CA SER A 255 -26.00 14.69 0.28
C SER A 255 -27.37 14.62 0.97
N MET A 256 -27.35 14.29 2.26
CA MET A 256 -28.59 14.13 3.03
C MET A 256 -29.44 15.41 2.98
N PRO A 257 -30.76 15.33 2.72
CA PRO A 257 -31.64 16.48 2.53
C PRO A 257 -31.83 17.39 3.75
N TRP A 258 -31.20 17.10 4.90
CA TRP A 258 -31.46 17.78 6.18
C TRP A 258 -30.42 18.84 6.58
N ARG A 259 -29.47 19.17 5.70
CA ARG A 259 -28.47 20.24 5.94
C ARG A 259 -28.63 21.39 4.95
N MET A 260 -29.83 21.98 4.93
CA MET A 260 -30.07 23.37 4.49
C MET A 260 -30.39 24.22 5.70
#